data_AF-A0A955CV30-F1
#
_entry.id   AF-A0A955CV30-F1
#
_cell.length_a   1.000
_cell.length_b   1.000
_cell.length_c   1.000
_cell.angle_alpha   90.00
_cell.angle_beta   90.00
_cell.angle_gamma   90.00
#
_symmetry.space_group_name_H-M   'P 1'
#
loop_
_entity.id
_entity.type
_entity.pdbx_description
1 polymer ?
#
loop_
_entity_poly.entity_id
_entity_poly.type
_entity_poly.pdbx_seq_one_letter_code
_entity_poly.pdbx_strand_id
1 'polypeptide(L)'
;MASSFKSLDLFGSGPHRFRMGVQGVTLLENVDMSPPAESATVVGATDLTVVVEGRLAASTESALWDLRDAISDELASPPAPGTLIDLHGRTWADMSFIEYEEHGPTDRGRVRSLGYTATFRRFAEV
;
A
#
# COMPACT_ATOMS: atom_id res chain seq x y z
N MET A 1 17.46 -9.43 -1.84
CA MET A 1 17.24 -7.97 -1.69
C MET A 1 16.10 -7.80 -0.70
N ALA A 2 16.17 -6.79 0.17
CA ALA A 2 15.10 -6.50 1.11
C ALA A 2 14.06 -5.59 0.44
N SER A 3 12.79 -5.77 0.79
CA SER A 3 11.70 -4.85 0.46
C SER A 3 11.84 -3.56 1.24
N SER A 4 11.60 -2.40 0.62
CA SER A 4 11.76 -1.11 1.32
C SER A 4 10.80 -0.04 0.81
N PHE A 5 10.46 0.91 1.67
CA PHE A 5 9.80 2.15 1.31
C PHE A 5 10.65 3.33 1.79
N LYS A 6 10.95 4.30 0.92
CA LYS A 6 11.87 5.43 1.23
C LYS A 6 13.23 4.99 1.79
N SER A 7 13.71 3.83 1.34
CA SER A 7 14.94 3.18 1.86
C SER A 7 14.85 2.64 3.29
N LEU A 8 13.66 2.62 3.90
CA LEU A 8 13.39 1.97 5.18
C LEU A 8 12.85 0.55 4.96
N ASP A 9 13.36 -0.40 5.73
CA ASP A 9 12.89 -1.79 5.72
C ASP A 9 11.69 -1.95 6.66
N LEU A 10 10.51 -1.57 6.16
CA LEU A 10 9.24 -1.67 6.91
C LEU A 10 8.64 -3.08 6.90
N PHE A 11 9.06 -3.94 5.96
CA PHE A 11 8.37 -5.20 5.67
C PHE A 11 9.25 -6.44 5.88
N GLY A 12 10.55 -6.27 6.12
CA GLY A 12 11.53 -7.36 6.25
C GLY A 12 11.43 -8.18 7.53
N SER A 13 10.57 -7.78 8.48
CA SER A 13 10.35 -8.53 9.73
C SER A 13 9.66 -9.88 9.52
N GLY A 14 8.92 -10.07 8.43
CA GLY A 14 8.20 -11.31 8.16
C GLY A 14 7.76 -11.50 6.71
N PRO A 15 7.09 -12.63 6.41
CA PRO A 15 6.64 -12.94 5.06
C PRO A 15 5.55 -11.96 4.61
N HIS A 16 5.71 -11.42 3.40
CA HIS A 16 4.76 -10.49 2.79
C HIS A 16 4.70 -10.68 1.27
N ARG A 17 3.67 -10.12 0.64
CA ARG A 17 3.39 -10.21 -0.79
C ARG A 17 2.91 -8.85 -1.30
N PHE A 18 3.31 -8.53 -2.52
CA PHE A 18 2.87 -7.35 -3.24
C PHE A 18 1.79 -7.74 -4.23
N ARG A 19 0.68 -7.01 -4.24
CA ARG A 19 -0.36 -7.10 -5.28
C ARG A 19 -0.55 -5.74 -5.94
N MET A 20 -0.76 -5.77 -7.25
CA MET A 20 -1.17 -4.58 -7.99
C MET A 20 -2.67 -4.39 -7.80
N GLY A 21 -3.09 -3.16 -7.48
CA GLY A 21 -4.49 -2.76 -7.53
C GLY A 21 -4.99 -2.62 -8.97
N VAL A 22 -6.19 -2.07 -9.12
CA VAL A 22 -6.78 -1.83 -10.45
C VAL A 22 -5.90 -0.85 -11.23
N GLN A 23 -5.56 -1.22 -12.46
CA GLN A 23 -4.86 -0.37 -13.42
C GLN A 23 -5.79 -0.15 -14.61
N GLY A 24 -5.95 1.09 -15.05
CA GLY A 24 -6.87 1.38 -16.15
C GLY A 24 -7.07 2.87 -16.38
N VAL A 25 -8.16 3.17 -17.07
CA VAL A 25 -8.65 4.52 -17.32
C VAL A 25 -10.04 4.59 -16.71
N THR A 26 -10.27 5.61 -15.88
CA THR A 26 -11.60 5.83 -15.31
C THR A 26 -12.45 6.51 -16.37
N LEU A 27 -13.54 5.85 -16.77
CA LEU A 27 -14.57 6.40 -17.64
C LEU A 27 -15.73 6.88 -16.76
N LEU A 28 -16.13 8.14 -16.92
CA LEU A 28 -17.37 8.65 -16.34
C LEU A 28 -18.44 8.56 -17.42
N GLU A 29 -19.43 7.70 -17.20
CA GLU A 29 -20.61 7.65 -18.05
C GLU A 29 -21.42 8.94 -17.86
N ASN A 30 -21.72 9.63 -18.95
CA ASN A 30 -22.60 10.78 -18.88
C ASN A 30 -24.03 10.26 -18.74
N VAL A 31 -24.59 10.34 -17.53
CA VAL A 31 -26.00 10.00 -17.30
C VAL A 31 -26.85 11.15 -17.83
N ASP A 32 -27.24 11.07 -19.10
CA ASP A 32 -28.21 11.98 -19.70
C ASP A 32 -29.62 11.34 -19.67
N MET A 33 -30.67 12.14 -19.44
CA MET A 33 -32.07 11.69 -19.43
C MET A 33 -32.70 11.65 -20.84
N SER A 34 -31.91 11.94 -21.88
CA SER A 34 -32.27 11.91 -23.30
C SER A 34 -31.90 10.55 -23.93
N PRO A 35 -32.44 10.15 -25.11
CA PRO A 35 -32.23 8.80 -25.65
C PRO A 35 -30.73 8.47 -25.77
N PRO A 36 -30.33 7.21 -25.54
CA PRO A 36 -28.95 6.85 -25.21
C PRO A 36 -28.00 7.24 -26.35
N ALA A 37 -27.24 8.30 -26.13
CA ALA A 37 -26.00 8.53 -26.82
C ALA A 37 -24.90 7.89 -25.97
N GLU A 38 -24.17 6.92 -26.54
CA GLU A 38 -22.98 6.35 -25.91
C GLU A 38 -21.92 7.47 -25.77
N SER A 39 -22.00 8.22 -24.68
CA SER A 39 -21.05 9.29 -24.37
C SER A 39 -20.45 9.00 -23.00
N ALA A 40 -19.19 8.56 -23.03
CA ALA A 40 -18.36 8.42 -21.86
C ALA A 40 -17.26 9.48 -21.93
N THR A 41 -17.06 10.18 -20.83
CA THR A 41 -15.96 11.15 -20.69
C THR A 41 -14.79 10.44 -20.01
N VAL A 42 -13.61 10.47 -20.64
CA VAL A 42 -12.39 9.97 -20.02
C VAL A 42 -11.99 10.93 -18.91
N VAL A 43 -12.01 10.47 -17.65
CA VAL A 43 -11.63 11.28 -16.48
C VAL A 43 -10.11 11.34 -16.32
N GLY A 44 -9.41 10.26 -16.68
CA GLY A 44 -7.97 10.16 -16.58
C GLY A 44 -7.48 8.73 -16.33
N ALA A 45 -6.16 8.57 -16.27
CA ALA A 45 -5.55 7.31 -15.86
C ALA A 45 -5.89 7.01 -14.40
N THR A 46 -6.26 5.77 -14.10
CA THR A 46 -6.45 5.30 -12.73
C THR A 46 -5.11 5.34 -12.00
N ASP A 47 -5.12 5.87 -10.77
CA ASP A 47 -3.95 5.93 -9.92
C ASP A 47 -3.37 4.54 -9.69
N LEU A 48 -2.05 4.44 -9.83
CA LEU A 48 -1.33 3.20 -9.60
C LEU A 48 -1.42 2.85 -8.12
N THR A 49 -2.15 1.79 -7.79
CA THR A 49 -2.25 1.28 -6.43
C THR A 49 -1.41 0.02 -6.28
N VAL A 50 -0.59 -0.05 -5.23
CA VAL A 50 0.15 -1.25 -4.83
C VAL A 50 -0.23 -1.57 -3.40
N VAL A 51 -0.65 -2.79 -3.15
CA VAL A 51 -1.01 -3.25 -1.81
C VAL A 51 0.00 -4.30 -1.35
N VAL A 52 0.51 -4.13 -0.14
CA VAL A 52 1.43 -5.05 0.51
C VAL A 52 0.68 -5.74 1.62
N GLU A 53 0.56 -7.06 1.53
CA GLU A 53 -0.09 -7.88 2.55
C GLU A 53 0.95 -8.80 3.17
N GLY A 54 1.04 -8.83 4.50
CA GLY A 54 2.09 -9.59 5.16
C GLY A 54 1.85 -9.84 6.63
N ARG A 55 2.91 -10.31 7.29
CA ARG A 55 2.98 -10.37 8.74
C ARG A 55 4.21 -9.65 9.26
N LEU A 56 4.02 -8.85 10.30
CA LEU A 56 5.09 -8.42 11.18
C LEU A 56 5.45 -9.59 12.08
N ALA A 57 6.74 -9.81 12.32
CA ALA A 57 7.19 -10.83 13.25
C ALA A 57 8.35 -10.32 14.12
N ALA A 58 8.26 -10.56 15.43
CA ALA A 58 9.24 -10.11 16.40
C ALA A 58 9.40 -11.11 17.57
N SER A 59 10.56 -11.12 18.22
CA SER A 59 10.83 -12.01 19.37
C SER A 59 10.22 -11.49 20.68
N THR A 60 9.98 -10.19 20.81
CA THR A 60 9.42 -9.53 22.00
C THR A 60 8.21 -8.68 21.63
N GLU A 61 7.35 -8.38 22.62
CA GLU A 61 6.18 -7.51 22.39
C GLU A 61 6.63 -6.09 22.05
N SER A 62 7.66 -5.59 22.77
CA SER A 62 8.25 -4.28 22.52
C SER A 62 8.74 -4.16 21.08
N ALA A 63 9.49 -5.15 20.58
CA ALA A 63 9.97 -5.11 19.20
C ALA A 63 8.82 -5.20 18.17
N LEU A 64 7.70 -5.83 18.51
CA LEU A 64 6.52 -5.80 17.63
C LEU A 64 5.89 -4.40 17.60
N TRP A 65 5.84 -3.71 18.74
CA TRP A 65 5.39 -2.32 18.82
C TRP A 65 6.32 -1.37 18.06
N ASP A 66 7.64 -1.53 18.20
CA ASP A 66 8.61 -0.72 17.46
C ASP A 66 8.40 -0.83 15.93
N LEU A 67 8.02 -2.02 15.43
CA LEU A 67 7.67 -2.21 14.01
C LEU A 67 6.36 -1.52 13.62
N ARG A 68 5.35 -1.52 14.49
CA ARG A 68 4.07 -0.83 14.24
C ARG A 68 4.26 0.68 14.22
N ASP A 69 5.04 1.19 15.17
CA ASP A 69 5.35 2.61 15.28
C ASP A 69 6.15 3.06 14.05
N ALA A 70 7.15 2.30 13.62
CA ALA A 70 7.91 2.60 12.40
C ALA A 70 7.04 2.66 11.12
N ILE A 71 6.01 1.81 11.01
CA ILE A 71 5.07 1.87 9.88
C ILE A 71 4.13 3.07 10.04
N SER A 72 3.62 3.31 11.24
CA SER A 72 2.69 4.40 11.51
C SER A 72 3.34 5.78 11.34
N ASP A 73 4.62 5.92 11.68
CA ASP A 73 5.41 7.15 11.49
C ASP A 73 5.55 7.53 10.01
N GLU A 74 5.51 6.54 9.11
CA GLU A 74 5.55 6.78 7.67
C GLU A 74 4.18 7.16 7.08
N LEU A 75 3.09 6.97 7.83
CA LEU A 75 1.73 7.35 7.46
C LEU A 75 1.50 8.85 7.73
N ALA A 76 2.16 9.70 6.95
CA ALA A 76 2.08 11.14 7.10
C ALA A 76 0.81 11.75 6.47
N SER A 77 0.35 12.87 7.04
CA SER A 77 -0.69 13.73 6.45
C SER A 77 -0.13 15.15 6.29
N PRO A 78 0.16 15.63 5.06
CA PRO A 78 -0.10 14.97 3.77
C PRO A 78 0.87 13.79 3.47
N PRO A 79 0.44 12.80 2.65
CA PRO A 79 1.28 11.66 2.29
C PRO A 79 2.52 12.08 1.50
N ALA A 80 3.71 11.81 2.05
CA ALA A 80 4.97 12.09 1.37
C ALA A 80 5.29 10.99 0.34
N PRO A 81 5.54 11.34 -0.94
CA PRO A 81 5.89 10.36 -1.96
C PRO A 81 7.25 9.73 -1.67
N GLY A 82 7.42 8.48 -2.09
CA GLY A 82 8.65 7.73 -1.91
C GLY A 82 8.78 6.57 -2.89
N THR A 83 9.96 5.99 -2.93
CA THR A 83 10.22 4.80 -3.74
C THR A 83 9.86 3.55 -2.95
N LEU A 84 8.98 2.73 -3.51
CA LEU A 84 8.64 1.40 -3.02
C LEU A 84 9.43 0.34 -3.81
N ILE A 85 10.08 -0.59 -3.12
CA ILE A 85 10.88 -1.67 -3.71
C ILE A 85 10.40 -3.01 -3.14
N ASP A 86 10.15 -4.01 -4.01
CA ASP A 86 9.81 -5.37 -3.58
C ASP A 86 11.04 -6.28 -3.42
N LEU A 87 10.79 -7.50 -2.91
CA LEU A 87 11.81 -8.54 -2.73
C LEU A 87 12.45 -9.03 -4.05
N HIS A 88 11.81 -8.76 -5.19
CA HIS A 88 12.21 -9.17 -6.52
C HIS A 88 12.93 -8.06 -7.30
N GLY A 89 13.15 -6.89 -6.68
CA GLY A 89 13.81 -5.74 -7.31
C GLY A 89 12.90 -4.93 -8.23
N ARG A 90 11.57 -5.12 -8.17
CA ARG A 90 10.62 -4.21 -8.81
C ARG A 90 10.55 -2.94 -8.01
N THR A 91 10.53 -1.81 -8.71
CA THR A 91 10.58 -0.49 -8.12
C THR A 91 9.43 0.34 -8.63
N TRP A 92 8.73 1.00 -7.71
CA TRP A 92 7.69 1.98 -7.99
C TRP A 92 8.10 3.32 -7.39
N ALA A 93 8.34 4.30 -8.26
CA ALA A 93 8.63 5.67 -7.85
C ALA A 93 7.34 6.43 -7.52
N ASP A 94 7.49 7.48 -6.70
CA ASP A 94 6.45 8.46 -6.36
C ASP A 94 5.19 7.84 -5.70
N MET A 95 5.37 6.72 -5.00
CA MET A 95 4.29 6.08 -4.26
C MET A 95 4.10 6.79 -2.92
N SER A 96 2.87 7.16 -2.61
CA SER A 96 2.48 7.67 -1.30
C SER A 96 1.89 6.55 -0.45
N PHE A 97 2.24 6.53 0.83
CA PHE A 97 1.65 5.59 1.79
C PHE A 97 0.33 6.13 2.30
N ILE A 98 -0.77 5.42 2.05
CA ILE A 98 -2.13 5.94 2.26
C ILE A 98 -2.83 5.30 3.45
N GLU A 99 -2.64 3.99 3.62
CA GLU A 99 -3.43 3.22 4.58
C GLU A 99 -2.60 2.07 5.12
N TYR A 100 -2.68 1.88 6.44
CA TYR A 100 -2.15 0.74 7.16
C TYR A 100 -3.26 0.14 8.00
N GLU A 101 -3.52 -1.15 7.79
CA GLU A 101 -4.55 -1.90 8.51
C GLU A 101 -3.92 -3.14 9.14
N GLU A 102 -4.18 -3.34 10.43
CA GLU A 102 -3.75 -4.54 11.17
C GLU A 102 -4.85 -5.61 11.15
N HIS A 103 -4.45 -6.86 10.93
CA HIS A 103 -5.37 -7.99 10.80
C HIS A 103 -5.25 -8.97 11.96
N GLY A 104 -6.39 -9.20 12.61
CA GLY A 104 -6.55 -10.24 13.62
C GLY A 104 -5.80 -9.97 14.93
N PRO A 105 -5.83 -10.94 15.87
CA PRO A 105 -5.09 -10.82 17.11
C PRO A 105 -3.57 -10.97 16.86
N THR A 106 -2.77 -10.44 17.77
CA THR A 106 -1.34 -10.76 17.81
C THR A 106 -1.16 -12.22 18.22
N ASP A 107 -0.61 -13.03 17.32
CA ASP A 107 -0.24 -14.42 17.60
C ASP A 107 0.92 -14.42 18.60
N ARG A 108 0.78 -15.15 19.71
CA ARG A 108 1.77 -15.23 20.79
C ARG A 108 2.31 -16.65 20.89
N GLY A 109 3.41 -16.91 20.17
CA GLY A 109 4.14 -18.18 20.21
C GLY A 109 5.61 -17.98 20.57
N ARG A 110 6.51 -18.79 19.99
CA ARG A 110 7.97 -18.56 20.06
C ARG A 110 8.38 -17.24 19.41
N VAL A 111 7.57 -16.78 18.47
CA VAL A 111 7.65 -15.48 17.80
C VAL A 111 6.27 -14.85 17.93
N ARG A 112 6.23 -13.53 18.09
CA ARG A 112 5.01 -12.74 18.05
C ARG A 112 4.77 -12.26 16.64
N SER A 113 3.56 -12.41 16.14
CA SER A 113 3.24 -11.94 14.79
C SER A 113 1.88 -11.26 14.68
N LEU A 114 1.76 -10.36 13.72
CA LEU A 114 0.54 -9.63 13.42
C LEU A 114 0.36 -9.54 11.91
N GLY A 115 -0.82 -9.84 11.39
CA GLY A 115 -1.14 -9.62 9.98
C GLY A 115 -1.30 -8.14 9.68
N TYR A 116 -0.95 -7.70 8.47
CA TYR A 116 -1.19 -6.32 8.05
C TYR A 116 -1.45 -6.21 6.55
N THR A 117 -2.11 -5.12 6.19
CA THR A 117 -2.26 -4.60 4.82
C THR A 117 -1.76 -3.17 4.78
N ALA A 118 -0.86 -2.86 3.85
CA ALA A 118 -0.35 -1.53 3.60
C ALA A 118 -0.65 -1.11 2.16
N THR A 119 -1.41 -0.03 1.98
CA THR A 119 -1.83 0.47 0.67
C THR A 119 -1.00 1.67 0.26
N PHE A 120 -0.36 1.56 -0.90
CA PHE A 120 0.41 2.61 -1.54
C PHE A 120 -0.28 3.06 -2.82
N ARG A 121 -0.25 4.37 -3.08
CA ARG A 121 -0.87 4.96 -4.27
C ARG A 121 0.05 5.99 -4.89
N ARG A 122 0.26 5.91 -6.21
CA ARG A 122 0.82 7.00 -6.99
C ARG A 122 -0.34 7.84 -7.50
N PHE A 123 -0.41 9.08 -7.04
CA PHE A 123 -1.37 10.04 -7.57
C PHE A 123 -0.93 10.45 -8.98
N ALA A 124 -1.83 10.34 -9.95
CA ALA A 124 -1.64 10.97 -11.24
C ALA A 124 -1.62 12.49 -11.05
N GLU A 125 -0.64 13.16 -11.66
CA GLU A 125 -0.60 14.61 -11.72
C GLU A 125 -1.86 15.09 -12.47
N VAL A 126 -2.59 16.05 -11.88
CA VAL A 126 -3.81 16.66 -12.44
C VAL A 126 -3.44 17.75 -13.42
#